data_AF-A0A9X3PA90-F1
#
_entry.id   AF-A0A9X3PA90-F1
#
_cell.length_a   1.000
_cell.length_b   1.000
_cell.length_c   1.000
_cell.angle_alpha   90.00
_cell.angle_beta   90.00
_cell.angle_gamma   90.00
#
_symmetry.space_group_name_H-M   'P 1'
#
loop_
_entity.id
_entity.type
_entity.pdbx_description
1 polymer ?
#
loop_
_entity_poly.entity_id
_entity_poly.type
_entity_poly.pdbx_seq_one_letter_code
_entity_poly.pdbx_strand_id
1 'polypeptide(L)'
;MIASFSPIYRAPRKGWGITPIGDRRPAPNGGTLDLRVGWCEGRWLITDPAKRLQIALDREQSGDPVASDGFLRSSLVPVALVDGEPVATGWGRIRIPLAAGRHLVEVQSQHSRAWRAVDVTAGGTAKIDYIGMLGESHRAYGDTEVPYGLRDIHGYTIGPRGRLNYFQYLPAHARQRLGFSASLLGAVAVGVVALTLTLVGLPLEAAMVAWWSLTAAGFAVWGIRVFWTFLRCNRLGPEPPLLLRGTAVLDEDGPLPELGTGAGILIDARFLKADLASDELALQLPEGQQRINGAQRKSLDAVGELVPIRHRYTVPPPEILVDGVPLGAYWTRMWLEVPPGAHRLEVRTPGPPLPVEGEEHPPHTAAATVNLEAGQVARIDLVATVTAVPDPLRPVLHLWHCRIDRLGPQTDREAPAAPRADVRGGLRRAVTGRYWETRDDIPPKQ
;
A
#
# COMPACT_ATOMS: atom_id res chain seq x y z
N MET A 1 10.89 -20.39 -9.10
CA MET A 1 11.05 -20.00 -7.69
C MET A 1 10.23 -18.73 -7.45
N ILE A 2 9.18 -18.82 -6.64
CA ILE A 2 8.33 -17.68 -6.30
C ILE A 2 9.12 -16.78 -5.34
N ALA A 3 9.55 -15.61 -5.81
CA ALA A 3 10.07 -14.56 -4.94
C ALA A 3 9.01 -14.24 -3.88
N SER A 4 9.41 -14.01 -2.63
CA SER A 4 8.46 -13.98 -1.52
C SER A 4 7.46 -12.85 -1.60
N PHE A 5 6.19 -13.22 -1.73
CA PHE A 5 5.02 -12.37 -1.47
C PHE A 5 4.80 -12.06 0.03
N SER A 6 5.88 -12.05 0.80
CA SER A 6 5.84 -11.87 2.25
C SER A 6 6.23 -10.44 2.61
N PRO A 7 5.40 -9.70 3.36
CA PRO A 7 5.82 -8.41 3.89
C PRO A 7 7.07 -8.52 4.76
N ILE A 8 8.01 -7.63 4.50
CA ILE A 8 9.26 -7.45 5.21
C ILE A 8 9.20 -6.11 5.94
N TYR A 9 9.16 -6.14 7.27
CA TYR A 9 9.06 -4.95 8.14
C TYR A 9 10.43 -4.44 8.61
N ARG A 10 11.37 -4.31 7.68
CA ARG A 10 12.70 -3.73 7.92
C ARG A 10 13.10 -2.91 6.71
N ALA A 11 14.07 -2.01 6.89
CA ALA A 11 14.63 -1.28 5.77
C ALA A 11 15.13 -2.23 4.67
N PRO A 12 14.77 -1.99 3.39
CA PRO A 12 15.32 -2.76 2.28
C PRO A 12 16.84 -2.56 2.14
N ARG A 13 17.34 -1.40 2.60
CA ARG A 13 18.75 -1.01 2.62
C ARG A 13 19.08 -0.11 3.81
N LYS A 14 20.36 -0.04 4.17
CA LYS A 14 20.88 0.90 5.19
C LYS A 14 20.57 2.35 4.76
N GLY A 15 19.99 3.15 5.65
CA GLY A 15 19.61 4.55 5.38
C GLY A 15 18.13 4.76 5.01
N TRP A 16 17.37 3.69 4.76
CA TRP A 16 15.92 3.74 4.46
C TRP A 16 15.05 3.22 5.62
N GLY A 17 15.62 3.17 6.83
CA GLY A 17 14.88 2.82 8.04
C GLY A 17 13.85 3.88 8.38
N ILE A 18 12.76 3.46 9.03
CA ILE A 18 11.76 4.40 9.52
C ILE A 18 12.37 5.37 10.53
N THR A 19 12.07 6.65 10.35
CA THR A 19 12.54 7.77 11.17
C THR A 19 11.35 8.64 11.54
N PRO A 20 11.28 9.18 12.77
CA PRO A 20 10.26 10.15 13.14
C PRO A 20 10.46 11.47 12.39
N ILE A 21 9.36 12.17 12.12
CA ILE A 21 9.37 13.55 11.62
C ILE A 21 8.86 14.45 12.75
N GLY A 22 9.69 15.42 13.14
CA GLY A 22 9.40 16.34 14.24
C GLY A 22 9.50 15.73 15.64
N ASP A 23 9.41 16.58 16.65
CA ASP A 23 9.40 16.18 18.06
C ASP A 23 7.97 16.04 18.55
N ARG A 24 7.49 14.80 18.73
CA ARG A 24 6.18 14.53 19.35
C ARG A 24 6.34 14.11 20.79
N ARG A 25 5.82 14.92 21.70
CA ARG A 25 5.76 14.60 23.13
C ARG A 25 4.48 13.81 23.45
N PRO A 26 4.53 12.84 24.38
CA PRO A 26 3.34 12.19 24.89
C PRO A 26 2.36 13.22 25.46
N ALA A 27 1.11 13.17 24.99
CA ALA A 27 0.04 13.96 25.59
C ALA A 27 -0.28 13.42 27.00
N PRO A 28 -0.63 14.28 27.99
CA PRO A 28 -1.23 13.82 29.23
C PRO A 28 -2.54 13.10 28.88
N ASN A 29 -2.66 11.81 29.23
CA ASN A 29 -3.76 10.92 28.82
C ASN A 29 -3.73 10.48 27.35
N GLY A 30 -2.59 10.59 26.68
CA GLY A 30 -2.40 10.04 25.33
C GLY A 30 -2.30 8.51 25.30
N GLY A 31 -2.35 7.96 24.10
CA GLY A 31 -2.00 6.56 23.81
C GLY A 31 -0.82 6.48 22.85
N THR A 32 -0.67 5.34 22.21
CA THR A 32 0.40 5.10 21.22
C THR A 32 -0.15 4.46 19.96
N LEU A 33 0.30 4.94 18.80
CA LEU A 33 0.18 4.24 17.53
C LEU A 33 1.46 3.43 17.27
N ASP A 34 1.35 2.11 17.27
CA ASP A 34 2.41 1.18 16.87
C ASP A 34 2.25 0.87 15.37
N LEU A 35 2.95 1.66 14.55
CA LEU A 35 2.92 1.60 13.10
C LEU A 35 4.08 0.73 12.58
N ARG A 36 3.74 -0.26 11.75
CA ARG A 36 4.72 -1.04 10.99
C ARG A 36 4.58 -0.77 9.51
N VAL A 37 5.65 -0.29 8.90
CA VAL A 37 5.74 -0.02 7.48
C VAL A 37 6.62 -1.09 6.84
N GLY A 38 5.98 -2.06 6.20
CA GLY A 38 6.64 -3.16 5.53
C GLY A 38 6.53 -3.06 4.02
N TRP A 39 7.27 -3.91 3.33
CA TRP A 39 7.22 -4.00 1.88
C TRP A 39 7.22 -5.44 1.40
N CYS A 40 6.65 -5.67 0.22
CA CYS A 40 6.74 -6.93 -0.50
C CYS A 40 7.63 -6.76 -1.74
N GLU A 41 8.45 -7.77 -2.04
CA GLU A 41 9.10 -7.85 -3.35
C GLU A 41 8.06 -8.22 -4.39
N GLY A 42 7.55 -7.21 -5.07
CA GLY A 42 6.84 -7.36 -6.34
C GLY A 42 7.81 -7.75 -7.45
N ARG A 43 8.65 -8.78 -7.24
CA ARG A 43 9.27 -9.45 -8.38
C ARG A 43 8.16 -10.24 -9.05
N TRP A 44 7.36 -9.54 -9.85
CA TRP A 44 7.09 -10.07 -11.17
C TRP A 44 8.47 -10.32 -11.74
N LEU A 45 8.92 -11.57 -11.63
CA LEU A 45 9.78 -12.03 -12.70
C LEU A 45 8.95 -11.69 -13.93
N ILE A 46 9.35 -10.64 -14.65
CA ILE A 46 9.35 -10.72 -16.11
C ILE A 46 10.11 -12.03 -16.35
N THR A 47 9.36 -13.13 -16.29
CA THR A 47 9.86 -14.50 -16.39
C THR A 47 10.33 -14.72 -17.81
N ASP A 48 9.85 -13.89 -18.72
CA ASP A 48 10.28 -13.76 -20.09
C ASP A 48 11.63 -13.03 -20.18
N PRO A 49 12.73 -13.76 -20.45
CA PRO A 49 14.03 -13.15 -20.67
C PRO A 49 14.03 -12.23 -21.91
N ALA A 50 13.13 -12.46 -22.88
CA ALA A 50 13.04 -11.64 -24.08
C ALA A 50 12.53 -10.23 -23.75
N LYS A 51 11.46 -10.10 -22.94
CA LYS A 51 11.02 -8.78 -22.46
C LYS A 51 12.09 -8.07 -21.62
N ARG A 52 12.90 -8.79 -20.82
CA ARG A 52 14.04 -8.18 -20.11
C ARG A 52 15.15 -7.70 -21.04
N LEU A 53 15.46 -8.49 -22.07
CA LEU A 53 16.44 -8.13 -23.08
C LEU A 53 15.95 -6.95 -23.92
N GLN A 54 14.68 -6.94 -24.32
CA GLN A 54 14.05 -5.84 -25.03
C GLN A 54 14.13 -4.55 -24.22
N ILE A 55 13.73 -4.58 -22.94
CA ILE A 55 13.89 -3.43 -22.04
C ILE A 55 15.37 -3.01 -21.95
N ALA A 56 16.33 -3.94 -21.94
CA ALA A 56 17.75 -3.58 -21.91
C ALA A 56 18.23 -2.96 -23.24
N LEU A 57 17.75 -3.45 -24.39
CA LEU A 57 18.06 -2.94 -25.72
C LEU A 57 17.43 -1.57 -25.96
N ASP A 58 16.18 -1.36 -25.54
CA ASP A 58 15.49 -0.07 -25.64
C ASP A 58 16.25 1.00 -24.82
N ARG A 59 16.86 0.62 -23.68
CA ARG A 59 17.76 1.50 -22.88
C ARG A 59 19.00 1.88 -23.65
N GLU A 60 19.64 0.91 -24.28
CA GLU A 60 20.84 1.16 -25.06
C GLU A 60 20.54 2.04 -26.27
N GLN A 61 19.41 1.81 -26.96
CA GLN A 61 18.99 2.56 -28.14
C GLN A 61 18.54 3.99 -27.85
N SER A 62 17.87 4.22 -26.72
CA SER A 62 17.43 5.57 -26.33
C SER A 62 18.57 6.51 -25.97
N GLY A 63 19.82 6.03 -25.86
CA GLY A 63 20.96 6.83 -25.40
C GLY A 63 20.82 7.30 -23.95
N ASP A 64 19.75 6.86 -23.30
CA ASP A 64 19.40 7.20 -21.94
C ASP A 64 19.65 5.95 -21.08
N PRO A 65 20.66 5.99 -20.18
CA PRO A 65 20.98 4.83 -19.35
C PRO A 65 19.84 4.41 -18.39
N VAL A 66 18.73 5.16 -18.39
CA VAL A 66 17.70 5.17 -17.37
C VAL A 66 16.29 5.10 -18.05
N ALA A 67 16.00 5.79 -19.17
CA ALA A 67 14.62 6.09 -19.61
C ALA A 67 13.77 5.10 -20.42
N SER A 68 14.22 3.94 -20.88
CA SER A 68 13.52 3.34 -22.04
C SER A 68 12.12 2.69 -21.88
N ASP A 69 11.32 3.02 -20.86
CA ASP A 69 9.90 2.62 -20.86
C ASP A 69 9.04 3.40 -19.83
N GLY A 70 9.45 4.61 -19.43
CA GLY A 70 8.74 5.32 -18.36
C GLY A 70 8.79 4.59 -17.01
N PHE A 71 9.75 3.68 -16.82
CA PHE A 71 9.92 2.88 -15.59
C PHE A 71 10.71 3.56 -14.46
N LEU A 72 10.85 4.88 -14.51
CA LEU A 72 11.76 5.60 -13.66
C LEU A 72 11.06 6.15 -12.43
N ARG A 73 11.29 5.45 -11.33
CA ARG A 73 10.42 5.49 -10.17
C ARG A 73 10.62 6.77 -9.38
N SER A 74 9.53 7.49 -9.14
CA SER A 74 9.45 8.39 -8.00
C SER A 74 9.52 7.61 -6.69
N SER A 75 10.00 8.29 -5.65
CA SER A 75 10.18 7.81 -4.27
C SER A 75 9.06 6.86 -3.82
N LEU A 76 9.39 5.56 -3.66
CA LEU A 76 8.51 4.56 -3.03
C LEU A 76 8.55 4.64 -1.50
N VAL A 77 9.44 5.45 -0.94
CA VAL A 77 9.65 5.46 0.49
C VAL A 77 8.46 6.16 1.15
N PRO A 78 7.75 5.45 2.04
CA PRO A 78 6.51 5.94 2.58
C PRO A 78 6.75 7.07 3.59
N VAL A 79 5.80 8.00 3.63
CA VAL A 79 5.64 9.01 4.66
C VAL A 79 4.30 8.76 5.34
N ALA A 80 4.32 8.52 6.64
CA ALA A 80 3.13 8.35 7.44
C ALA A 80 2.65 9.72 7.93
N LEU A 81 1.35 9.95 7.84
CA LEU A 81 0.66 11.13 8.35
C LEU A 81 -0.36 10.71 9.41
N VAL A 82 -0.58 11.60 10.38
CA VAL A 82 -1.67 11.50 11.35
C VAL A 82 -2.43 12.83 11.32
N ASP A 83 -3.73 12.76 11.02
CA ASP A 83 -4.61 13.93 10.91
C ASP A 83 -4.09 14.99 9.91
N GLY A 84 -3.45 14.53 8.84
CA GLY A 84 -2.84 15.37 7.81
C GLY A 84 -1.42 15.87 8.13
N GLU A 85 -0.88 15.57 9.31
CA GLU A 85 0.48 15.97 9.69
C GLU A 85 1.48 14.82 9.49
N PRO A 86 2.63 15.04 8.82
CA PRO A 86 3.68 14.03 8.72
C PRO A 86 4.25 13.67 10.10
N VAL A 87 4.38 12.37 10.37
CA VAL A 87 4.87 11.87 11.68
C VAL A 87 6.07 10.94 11.57
N ALA A 88 6.24 10.26 10.44
CA ALA A 88 7.33 9.32 10.23
C ALA A 88 7.57 9.08 8.75
N THR A 89 8.76 8.61 8.41
CA THR A 89 9.08 8.21 7.04
C THR A 89 10.13 7.10 6.99
N GLY A 90 10.02 6.22 6.00
CA GLY A 90 10.90 5.06 5.85
C GLY A 90 10.24 3.74 6.20
N TRP A 91 11.01 2.65 6.13
CA TRP A 91 10.52 1.29 6.32
C TRP A 91 10.95 0.73 7.68
N GLY A 92 10.04 0.04 8.37
CA GLY A 92 10.34 -0.57 9.67
C GLY A 92 9.17 -0.51 10.63
N ARG A 93 9.46 -0.24 11.90
CA ARG A 93 8.47 -0.12 12.97
C ARG A 93 8.74 1.14 13.78
N ILE A 94 7.70 1.89 14.09
CA ILE A 94 7.77 3.07 14.94
C ILE A 94 6.58 3.09 15.91
N ARG A 95 6.79 3.71 17.07
CA ARG A 95 5.73 4.02 18.03
C ARG A 95 5.57 5.53 18.08
N ILE A 96 4.37 6.00 17.77
CA ILE A 96 4.04 7.42 17.70
C ILE A 96 3.12 7.73 18.87
N PRO A 97 3.51 8.61 19.82
CA PRO A 97 2.59 9.06 20.85
C PRO A 97 1.50 9.93 20.22
N LEU A 98 0.25 9.67 20.58
CA LEU A 98 -0.92 10.42 20.12
C LEU A 98 -1.81 10.79 21.29
N ALA A 99 -2.61 11.84 21.14
CA ALA A 99 -3.72 12.09 22.07
C ALA A 99 -4.68 10.89 22.07
N ALA A 100 -5.46 10.73 23.14
CA ALA A 100 -6.58 9.80 23.08
C ALA A 100 -7.67 10.38 22.17
N GLY A 101 -8.26 9.54 21.34
CA GLY A 101 -9.25 9.95 20.36
C GLY A 101 -9.16 9.17 19.07
N ARG A 102 -9.92 9.63 18.08
CA ARG A 102 -9.99 9.01 16.77
C ARG A 102 -9.15 9.81 15.78
N HIS A 103 -8.23 9.13 15.12
CA HIS A 103 -7.22 9.73 14.25
C HIS A 103 -7.29 9.17 12.84
N LEU A 104 -7.07 10.01 11.84
CA LEU A 104 -6.83 9.55 10.46
C LEU A 104 -5.35 9.23 10.31
N VAL A 105 -5.02 7.97 10.03
CA VAL A 105 -3.65 7.58 9.68
C VAL A 105 -3.59 7.37 8.18
N GLU A 106 -2.70 8.09 7.51
CA GLU A 106 -2.43 7.96 6.08
C GLU A 106 -0.97 7.54 5.88
N VAL A 107 -0.66 6.76 4.85
CA VAL A 107 0.72 6.49 4.43
C VAL A 107 0.86 6.80 2.95
N GLN A 108 1.50 7.92 2.66
CA GLN A 108 1.79 8.37 1.32
C GLN A 108 3.07 7.72 0.79
N SER A 109 3.00 7.10 -0.37
CA SER A 109 4.16 6.51 -1.07
C SER A 109 4.20 7.06 -2.50
N GLN A 110 4.12 6.24 -3.55
CA GLN A 110 3.80 6.74 -4.90
C GLN A 110 2.31 7.08 -5.08
N HIS A 111 1.46 6.78 -4.11
CA HIS A 111 0.05 7.17 -4.16
C HIS A 111 -0.49 7.41 -2.74
N SER A 112 -1.72 7.91 -2.67
CA SER A 112 -2.43 8.21 -1.41
C SER A 112 -3.39 7.14 -0.90
N ARG A 113 -3.61 6.03 -1.62
CA ARG A 113 -4.64 5.00 -1.32
C ARG A 113 -4.58 4.27 0.02
N ALA A 114 -3.70 4.68 0.91
CA ALA A 114 -3.41 3.99 2.13
C ALA A 114 -3.81 4.93 3.26
N TRP A 115 -5.04 4.77 3.76
CA TRP A 115 -5.53 5.50 4.93
C TRP A 115 -6.44 4.62 5.80
N ARG A 116 -6.55 4.96 7.08
CA ARG A 116 -7.50 4.34 8.01
C ARG A 116 -7.78 5.24 9.21
N ALA A 117 -9.04 5.31 9.64
CA ALA A 117 -9.39 5.88 10.93
C ALA A 117 -9.05 4.90 12.07
N VAL A 118 -8.38 5.36 13.13
CA VAL A 118 -8.03 4.53 14.29
C VAL A 118 -8.37 5.19 15.60
N ASP A 119 -8.90 4.37 16.51
CA ASP A 119 -9.18 4.78 17.88
C ASP A 119 -7.95 4.51 18.76
N VAL A 120 -7.43 5.57 19.37
CA VAL A 120 -6.34 5.54 20.35
C VAL A 120 -6.95 5.81 21.71
N THR A 121 -6.93 4.82 22.60
CA THR A 121 -7.38 5.00 23.99
C THR A 121 -6.25 5.52 24.88
N ALA A 122 -6.59 6.21 25.96
CA ALA A 122 -5.62 6.68 26.95
C ALA A 122 -4.82 5.50 27.54
N GLY A 123 -3.48 5.57 27.48
CA GLY A 123 -2.57 4.48 27.86
C GLY A 123 -2.61 3.26 26.94
N GLY A 124 -3.48 3.25 25.93
CA GLY A 124 -3.65 2.17 24.97
C GLY A 124 -2.64 2.18 23.84
N THR A 125 -2.63 1.11 23.04
CA THR A 125 -1.84 1.03 21.81
C THR A 125 -2.69 0.59 20.64
N ALA A 126 -2.93 1.50 19.68
CA ALA A 126 -3.45 1.16 18.37
C ALA A 126 -2.32 0.56 17.53
N LYS A 127 -2.59 -0.54 16.80
CA LYS A 127 -1.57 -1.23 15.99
C LYS A 127 -1.98 -1.19 14.53
N ILE A 128 -1.14 -0.61 13.69
CA ILE A 128 -1.38 -0.53 12.24
C ILE A 128 -0.18 -1.13 11.53
N ASP A 129 -0.46 -1.95 10.52
CA ASP A 129 0.53 -2.27 9.50
C ASP A 129 0.16 -1.51 8.23
N TYR A 130 1.17 -1.01 7.52
CA TYR A 130 1.13 -0.61 6.13
C TYR A 130 2.09 -1.52 5.36
N ILE A 131 1.68 -1.99 4.19
CA ILE A 131 2.51 -2.82 3.33
C ILE A 131 2.50 -2.21 1.93
N GLY A 132 3.65 -1.70 1.52
CA GLY A 132 3.89 -1.22 0.16
C GLY A 132 4.44 -2.33 -0.74
N MET A 133 4.28 -2.16 -2.04
CA MET A 133 4.98 -2.98 -3.03
C MET A 133 6.28 -2.29 -3.44
N LEU A 134 7.38 -3.02 -3.55
CA LEU A 134 8.58 -2.45 -4.19
C LEU A 134 8.50 -2.58 -5.69
N GLY A 135 8.96 -1.53 -6.36
CA GLY A 135 9.20 -1.48 -7.79
C GLY A 135 7.96 -1.33 -8.67
N GLU A 136 8.02 -1.88 -9.88
CA GLU A 136 7.02 -1.68 -10.96
C GLU A 136 5.61 -2.11 -10.53
N SER A 137 5.50 -3.13 -9.70
CA SER A 137 4.21 -3.57 -9.17
C SER A 137 3.47 -2.43 -8.50
N HIS A 138 4.16 -1.51 -7.82
CA HIS A 138 3.55 -0.44 -7.03
C HIS A 138 2.66 0.50 -7.87
N ARG A 139 3.12 0.88 -9.08
CA ARG A 139 2.39 1.76 -9.98
C ARG A 139 1.11 1.12 -10.52
N ALA A 140 1.18 -0.14 -10.96
CA ALA A 140 0.01 -0.87 -11.46
C ALA A 140 -1.16 -0.85 -10.47
N TYR A 141 -0.89 -0.83 -9.16
CA TYR A 141 -1.94 -0.69 -8.16
C TYR A 141 -2.52 0.73 -8.04
N GLY A 142 -1.69 1.77 -8.20
CA GLY A 142 -2.14 3.16 -8.23
C GLY A 142 -3.08 3.43 -9.41
N ASP A 143 -2.77 2.85 -10.58
CA ASP A 143 -3.47 3.15 -11.83
C ASP A 143 -4.81 2.40 -12.01
N THR A 144 -5.24 1.59 -11.03
CA THR A 144 -6.43 0.68 -11.08
C THR A 144 -6.38 -0.42 -12.15
N GLU A 145 -5.31 -0.48 -12.95
CA GLU A 145 -5.07 -1.48 -13.98
C GLU A 145 -4.32 -2.68 -13.42
N VAL A 146 -4.71 -3.18 -12.24
CA VAL A 146 -4.24 -4.50 -11.82
C VAL A 146 -5.19 -5.53 -12.40
N PRO A 147 -4.78 -6.32 -13.40
CA PRO A 147 -5.63 -7.38 -13.91
C PRO A 147 -5.88 -8.43 -12.81
N TYR A 148 -6.99 -9.16 -12.92
CA TYR A 148 -7.30 -10.37 -12.12
C TYR A 148 -7.61 -10.17 -10.62
N GLY A 149 -8.13 -9.02 -10.18
CA GLY A 149 -8.51 -8.82 -8.77
C GLY A 149 -7.31 -8.89 -7.82
N LEU A 150 -6.09 -8.71 -8.33
CA LEU A 150 -4.86 -8.74 -7.54
C LEU A 150 -4.78 -7.57 -6.54
N ARG A 151 -5.60 -6.52 -6.71
CA ARG A 151 -5.85 -5.51 -5.66
C ARG A 151 -6.31 -6.16 -4.36
N ASP A 152 -7.15 -7.19 -4.45
CA ASP A 152 -7.69 -7.92 -3.30
C ASP A 152 -6.73 -8.98 -2.76
N ILE A 153 -5.77 -9.40 -3.59
CA ILE A 153 -4.71 -10.34 -3.23
C ILE A 153 -3.54 -9.59 -2.59
N HIS A 154 -3.27 -8.33 -2.97
CA HIS A 154 -2.08 -7.55 -2.63
C HIS A 154 -2.37 -6.17 -2.02
N GLY A 155 -3.50 -6.04 -1.34
CA GLY A 155 -4.00 -4.76 -0.84
C GLY A 155 -2.94 -3.94 -0.11
N TYR A 156 -2.91 -2.63 -0.44
CA TYR A 156 -2.32 -1.61 0.42
C TYR A 156 -3.11 -1.58 1.71
N THR A 157 -2.75 -2.48 2.60
CA THR A 157 -3.50 -2.61 3.83
C THR A 157 -2.86 -1.68 4.81
N ILE A 158 -3.37 -0.45 4.89
CA ILE A 158 -3.40 0.23 6.19
C ILE A 158 -4.54 -0.42 6.95
N GLY A 159 -4.18 -1.29 7.88
CA GLY A 159 -5.17 -2.01 8.65
C GLY A 159 -4.61 -2.51 9.97
N PRO A 160 -5.47 -2.90 10.93
CA PRO A 160 -5.04 -3.43 12.20
C PRO A 160 -4.38 -4.77 11.91
N ARG A 161 -3.04 -4.76 11.96
CA ARG A 161 -2.21 -5.83 11.41
C ARG A 161 -2.69 -6.36 10.05
N GLY A 162 -2.88 -5.50 9.04
CA GLY A 162 -2.98 -5.87 7.63
C GLY A 162 -4.09 -6.86 7.22
N ARG A 163 -5.04 -6.41 6.39
CA ARG A 163 -5.97 -7.29 5.65
C ARG A 163 -5.27 -8.08 4.53
N LEU A 164 -4.11 -8.68 4.82
CA LEU A 164 -3.40 -9.50 3.84
C LEU A 164 -4.20 -10.76 3.59
N ASN A 165 -4.23 -11.22 2.34
CA ASN A 165 -4.82 -12.51 2.06
C ASN A 165 -4.05 -13.63 2.79
N TYR A 166 -4.68 -14.80 2.97
CA TYR A 166 -4.08 -15.90 3.72
C TYR A 166 -2.72 -16.35 3.15
N PHE A 167 -2.58 -16.31 1.83
CA PHE A 167 -1.37 -16.75 1.13
C PHE A 167 -0.19 -15.79 1.26
N GLN A 168 -0.42 -14.53 1.65
CA GLN A 168 0.64 -13.59 2.04
C GLN A 168 1.04 -13.76 3.50
N TYR A 169 0.09 -14.13 4.35
CA TYR A 169 0.37 -14.45 5.75
C TYR A 169 1.30 -15.66 5.90
N LEU A 170 1.10 -16.70 5.09
CA LEU A 170 1.82 -17.97 5.19
C LEU A 170 3.34 -17.83 5.06
N PRO A 171 3.90 -17.25 3.98
CA PRO A 171 5.34 -17.14 3.85
C PRO A 171 5.93 -16.00 4.71
N ALA A 172 5.14 -14.96 5.05
CA ALA A 172 5.59 -13.89 5.95
C ALA A 172 5.79 -14.38 7.38
N HIS A 173 4.91 -15.26 7.83
CA HIS A 173 5.09 -15.96 9.09
C HIS A 173 6.18 -17.04 9.01
N ALA A 174 6.42 -17.66 7.85
CA ALA A 174 7.46 -18.67 7.69
C ALA A 174 8.88 -18.09 7.85
N ARG A 175 9.17 -16.97 7.17
CA ARG A 175 10.55 -16.44 7.09
C ARG A 175 11.04 -15.71 8.34
N GLN A 176 10.14 -15.20 9.18
CA GLN A 176 10.51 -14.28 10.27
C GLN A 176 10.08 -14.74 11.65
N ARG A 177 9.42 -15.90 11.80
CA ARG A 177 9.01 -16.40 13.12
C ARG A 177 9.73 -17.69 13.48
N LEU A 178 10.26 -17.67 14.71
CA LEU A 178 10.78 -18.84 15.41
C LEU A 178 9.85 -20.05 15.30
N GLY A 179 8.53 -19.86 15.20
CA GLY A 179 7.57 -20.95 15.05
C GLY A 179 7.78 -21.82 13.81
N PHE A 180 8.08 -21.23 12.64
CA PHE A 180 8.34 -22.03 11.43
C PHE A 180 9.69 -22.73 11.51
N SER A 181 10.73 -22.03 11.96
CA SER A 181 12.05 -22.64 12.21
C SER A 181 11.96 -23.77 13.22
N ALA A 182 11.16 -23.62 14.29
CA ALA A 182 10.91 -24.66 15.27
C ALA A 182 10.14 -25.85 14.68
N SER A 183 9.13 -25.62 13.84
CA SER A 183 8.44 -26.70 13.12
C SER A 183 9.37 -27.46 12.18
N LEU A 184 10.24 -26.75 11.45
CA LEU A 184 11.23 -27.36 10.55
C LEU A 184 12.29 -28.17 11.34
N LEU A 185 12.85 -27.58 12.40
CA LEU A 185 13.79 -28.27 13.29
C LEU A 185 13.14 -29.48 13.97
N GLY A 186 11.87 -29.36 14.37
CA GLY A 186 11.08 -30.47 14.89
C GLY A 186 10.92 -31.59 13.86
N ALA A 187 10.60 -31.27 12.60
CA ALA A 187 10.50 -32.26 11.53
C ALA A 187 11.83 -32.98 11.26
N VAL A 188 12.95 -32.26 11.31
CA VAL A 188 14.30 -32.84 11.20
C VAL A 188 14.60 -33.74 12.40
N ALA A 189 14.32 -33.28 13.63
CA ALA A 189 14.54 -34.07 14.84
C ALA A 189 13.71 -35.37 14.85
N VAL A 190 12.45 -35.30 14.44
CA VAL A 190 11.59 -36.49 14.27
C VAL A 190 12.18 -37.46 13.24
N GLY A 191 12.71 -36.96 12.12
CA GLY A 191 13.38 -37.80 11.12
C GLY A 191 14.62 -38.52 11.67
N VAL A 192 15.44 -37.81 12.47
CA VAL A 192 16.60 -38.41 13.14
C VAL A 192 16.18 -39.49 14.14
N VAL A 193 15.13 -39.24 14.93
CA VAL A 193 14.58 -40.23 15.86
C VAL A 193 14.05 -41.45 15.11
N ALA A 194 13.28 -41.26 14.02
CA ALA A 194 12.76 -42.34 13.19
C ALA A 194 13.88 -43.19 12.59
N LEU A 195 14.94 -42.57 12.07
CA LEU A 195 16.12 -43.27 11.57
C LEU A 195 16.81 -44.08 12.67
N THR A 196 16.99 -43.49 13.85
CA THR A 196 17.59 -44.16 15.01
C THR A 196 16.76 -45.35 15.47
N LEU A 197 15.43 -45.21 15.51
CA LEU A 197 14.50 -46.30 15.81
C LEU A 197 14.60 -47.44 14.80
N THR A 198 14.83 -47.11 13.52
CA THR A 198 15.05 -48.11 12.47
C THR A 198 16.33 -48.90 12.72
N LEU A 199 17.41 -48.23 13.16
CA LEU A 199 18.68 -48.88 13.52
C LEU A 199 18.58 -49.82 14.73
N VAL A 200 17.60 -49.63 15.62
CA VAL A 200 17.35 -50.51 16.78
C VAL A 200 16.22 -51.51 16.56
N GLY A 201 15.79 -51.69 15.31
CA GLY A 201 14.89 -52.79 14.91
C GLY A 201 13.44 -52.41 14.62
N LEU A 202 13.08 -51.12 14.60
CA LEU A 202 11.78 -50.70 14.09
C LEU A 202 11.74 -50.90 12.56
N PRO A 203 10.69 -51.49 11.98
CA PRO A 203 10.55 -51.56 10.52
C PRO A 203 10.59 -50.17 9.88
N LEU A 204 11.36 -50.02 8.80
CA LEU A 204 11.53 -48.73 8.11
C LEU A 204 10.18 -48.12 7.70
N GLU A 205 9.23 -48.94 7.26
CA GLU A 205 7.89 -48.50 6.88
C GLU A 205 7.16 -47.82 8.04
N ALA A 206 7.20 -48.42 9.23
CA ALA A 206 6.58 -47.85 10.43
C ALA A 206 7.28 -46.55 10.86
N ALA A 207 8.61 -46.50 10.77
CA ALA A 207 9.40 -45.30 11.05
C ALA A 207 9.07 -44.15 10.08
N MET A 208 8.94 -44.46 8.79
CA MET A 208 8.59 -43.50 7.74
C MET A 208 7.16 -42.98 7.91
N VAL A 209 6.19 -43.85 8.21
CA VAL A 209 4.81 -43.44 8.50
C VAL A 209 4.78 -42.49 9.70
N ALA A 210 5.44 -42.85 10.81
CA ALA A 210 5.51 -41.99 11.99
C ALA A 210 6.15 -40.63 11.69
N TRP A 211 7.25 -40.61 10.92
CA TRP A 211 7.92 -39.37 10.53
C TRP A 211 7.01 -38.46 9.69
N TRP A 212 6.38 -39.01 8.65
CA TRP A 212 5.48 -38.23 7.80
C TRP A 212 4.26 -37.73 8.57
N SER A 213 3.65 -38.56 9.42
CA SER A 213 2.49 -38.16 10.22
C SER A 213 2.82 -37.04 11.21
N LEU A 214 3.94 -37.15 11.94
CA LEU A 214 4.35 -36.13 12.90
C LEU A 214 4.79 -34.83 12.22
N THR A 215 5.48 -34.93 11.07
CA THR A 215 5.85 -33.76 10.26
C THR A 215 4.60 -33.05 9.72
N ALA A 216 3.67 -33.81 9.14
CA ALA A 216 2.40 -33.28 8.66
C ALA A 216 1.59 -32.62 9.79
N ALA A 217 1.53 -33.24 10.97
CA ALA A 217 0.88 -32.66 12.14
C ALA A 217 1.54 -31.35 12.59
N GLY A 218 2.88 -31.29 12.63
CA GLY A 218 3.63 -30.07 12.98
C GLY A 218 3.36 -28.92 12.00
N PHE A 219 3.37 -29.20 10.69
CA PHE A 219 3.02 -28.21 9.68
C PHE A 219 1.53 -27.84 9.70
N ALA A 220 0.63 -28.77 10.01
CA ALA A 220 -0.80 -28.50 10.16
C ALA A 220 -1.06 -27.55 11.35
N VAL A 221 -0.45 -27.78 12.51
CA VAL A 221 -0.56 -26.87 13.68
C VAL A 221 -0.03 -25.48 13.33
N TRP A 222 1.11 -25.41 12.64
CA TRP A 222 1.65 -24.14 12.17
C TRP A 222 0.70 -23.44 11.18
N GLY A 223 0.18 -24.17 10.19
CA GLY A 223 -0.78 -23.67 9.21
C GLY A 223 -2.06 -23.16 9.85
N ILE A 224 -2.63 -23.91 10.80
CA ILE A 224 -3.80 -23.51 11.60
C ILE A 224 -3.52 -22.22 12.37
N ARG A 225 -2.34 -22.09 12.98
CA ARG A 225 -1.95 -20.87 13.71
C ARG A 225 -1.84 -19.66 12.78
N VAL A 226 -1.27 -19.83 11.60
CA VAL A 226 -1.22 -18.78 10.58
C VAL A 226 -2.63 -18.42 10.14
N PHE A 227 -3.47 -19.42 9.85
CA PHE A 227 -4.86 -19.23 9.43
C PHE A 227 -5.68 -18.49 10.48
N TRP A 228 -5.51 -18.84 11.76
CA TRP A 228 -6.14 -18.13 12.86
C TRP A 228 -5.67 -16.67 12.97
N THR A 229 -4.37 -16.43 12.76
CA THR A 229 -3.82 -15.06 12.73
C THR A 229 -4.41 -14.27 11.57
N PHE A 230 -4.47 -14.87 10.38
CA PHE A 230 -5.11 -14.31 9.19
C PHE A 230 -6.57 -13.96 9.48
N LEU A 231 -7.36 -14.89 10.00
CA LEU A 231 -8.76 -14.65 10.34
C LEU A 231 -8.90 -13.52 11.37
N ARG A 232 -8.08 -13.49 12.41
CA ARG A 232 -8.15 -12.46 13.45
C ARG A 232 -7.87 -11.06 12.90
N CYS A 233 -6.93 -10.93 11.98
CA CYS A 233 -6.51 -9.63 11.45
C CYS A 233 -7.36 -9.18 10.23
N ASN A 234 -7.95 -10.13 9.48
CA ASN A 234 -8.81 -9.86 8.33
C ASN A 234 -10.31 -9.75 8.65
N ARG A 235 -10.72 -10.05 9.89
CA ARG A 235 -12.14 -9.96 10.31
C ARG A 235 -12.63 -8.55 10.59
N LEU A 236 -11.75 -7.56 10.59
CA LEU A 236 -12.14 -6.20 10.92
C LEU A 236 -12.86 -5.62 9.72
N GLY A 237 -14.15 -5.33 9.91
CA GLY A 237 -14.99 -4.61 8.96
C GLY A 237 -14.43 -3.21 8.68
N PRO A 238 -15.03 -2.49 7.73
CA PRO A 238 -14.68 -1.10 7.54
C PRO A 238 -14.91 -0.30 8.82
N GLU A 239 -14.05 0.67 9.06
CA GLU A 239 -14.22 1.58 10.19
C GLU A 239 -15.40 2.54 9.93
N PRO A 240 -16.12 2.99 10.99
CA PRO A 240 -17.16 3.99 10.81
C PRO A 240 -16.60 5.29 10.20
N PRO A 241 -17.43 6.14 9.59
CA PRO A 241 -16.98 7.44 9.07
C PRO A 241 -16.26 8.27 10.14
N LEU A 242 -15.17 8.93 9.76
CA LEU A 242 -14.43 9.86 10.61
C LEU A 242 -14.75 11.30 10.16
N LEU A 243 -15.34 12.10 11.04
CA LEU A 243 -15.64 13.50 10.75
C LEU A 243 -14.39 14.36 10.98
N LEU A 244 -13.86 14.95 9.92
CA LEU A 244 -12.75 15.90 9.96
C LEU A 244 -13.17 17.20 9.30
N ARG A 245 -13.12 18.31 10.04
CA ARG A 245 -13.41 19.66 9.52
C ARG A 245 -14.72 19.74 8.73
N GLY A 246 -15.76 19.02 9.20
CA GLY A 246 -17.08 18.99 8.55
C GLY A 246 -17.22 18.01 7.39
N THR A 247 -16.16 17.29 7.01
CA THR A 247 -16.18 16.26 5.95
C THR A 247 -16.08 14.87 6.57
N ALA A 248 -16.95 13.96 6.13
CA ALA A 248 -16.89 12.56 6.57
C ALA A 248 -15.87 11.79 5.71
N VAL A 249 -14.76 11.36 6.30
CA VAL A 249 -13.80 10.46 5.68
C VAL A 249 -14.27 9.02 5.87
N LEU A 250 -14.42 8.30 4.77
CA LEU A 250 -14.82 6.90 4.75
C LEU A 250 -13.58 6.01 4.66
N ASP A 251 -13.65 4.83 5.28
CA ASP A 251 -12.72 3.74 4.97
C ASP A 251 -12.85 3.37 3.48
N GLU A 252 -11.79 2.84 2.87
CA GLU A 252 -11.76 2.51 1.43
C GLU A 252 -12.94 1.60 1.07
N ASP A 253 -13.14 0.56 1.88
CA ASP A 253 -14.23 -0.41 1.78
C ASP A 253 -15.47 -0.04 2.63
N GLY A 254 -15.53 1.20 3.14
CA GLY A 254 -16.62 1.67 3.98
C GLY A 254 -17.96 1.74 3.25
N PRO A 255 -19.08 1.36 3.90
CA PRO A 255 -20.39 1.66 3.35
C PRO A 255 -20.59 3.17 3.28
N LEU A 256 -21.44 3.61 2.36
CA LEU A 256 -21.89 4.99 2.35
C LEU A 256 -22.77 5.24 3.58
N PRO A 257 -22.64 6.41 4.24
CA PRO A 257 -23.61 6.84 5.23
C PRO A 257 -25.03 6.85 4.63
N GLU A 258 -26.03 6.57 5.46
CA GLU A 258 -27.43 6.70 5.06
C GLU A 258 -27.73 8.17 4.73
N LEU A 259 -28.45 8.40 3.62
CA LEU A 259 -28.93 9.72 3.26
C LEU A 259 -30.15 10.08 4.09
N GLY A 260 -30.23 11.34 4.53
CA GLY A 260 -31.47 11.91 5.05
C GLY A 260 -32.43 12.24 3.90
N THR A 261 -32.98 13.45 3.92
CA THR A 261 -33.83 13.96 2.83
C THR A 261 -33.04 14.62 1.69
N GLY A 262 -31.71 14.67 1.82
CA GLY A 262 -30.81 15.31 0.85
C GLY A 262 -30.37 14.39 -0.29
N ALA A 263 -29.24 14.76 -0.88
CA ALA A 263 -28.47 13.98 -1.83
C ALA A 263 -27.03 13.83 -1.33
N GLY A 264 -26.25 12.93 -1.93
CA GLY A 264 -24.87 12.64 -1.52
C GLY A 264 -23.85 12.93 -2.60
N ILE A 265 -22.71 13.48 -2.22
CA ILE A 265 -21.51 13.52 -3.06
C ILE A 265 -20.44 12.69 -2.37
N LEU A 266 -19.98 11.65 -3.07
CA LEU A 266 -18.84 10.84 -2.71
C LEU A 266 -17.66 11.24 -3.60
N ILE A 267 -16.59 11.76 -3.02
CA ILE A 267 -15.36 12.11 -3.73
C ILE A 267 -14.29 11.07 -3.37
N ASP A 268 -13.84 10.29 -4.34
CA ASP A 268 -12.65 9.42 -4.21
C ASP A 268 -11.43 10.20 -4.70
N ALA A 269 -10.78 10.92 -3.77
CA ALA A 269 -9.63 11.76 -4.07
C ALA A 269 -8.33 10.96 -3.92
N ARG A 270 -7.51 10.97 -4.96
CA ARG A 270 -6.19 10.34 -4.93
C ARG A 270 -5.15 11.08 -5.74
N PHE A 271 -3.89 10.94 -5.33
CA PHE A 271 -2.76 11.29 -6.19
C PHE A 271 -1.96 10.06 -6.61
N LEU A 272 -1.24 10.22 -7.70
CA LEU A 272 -0.22 9.32 -8.23
C LEU A 272 1.06 10.13 -8.41
N LYS A 273 2.19 9.66 -7.89
CA LYS A 273 3.47 10.29 -8.21
C LYS A 273 3.88 9.86 -9.61
N ALA A 274 4.21 10.83 -10.45
CA ALA A 274 4.74 10.58 -11.78
C ALA A 274 6.04 9.77 -11.69
N ASP A 275 6.33 9.03 -12.75
CA ASP A 275 7.68 8.54 -12.98
C ASP A 275 8.56 9.70 -13.44
N LEU A 276 9.79 9.75 -12.95
CA LEU A 276 10.75 10.83 -13.17
C LEU A 276 11.62 10.54 -14.40
N ALA A 277 11.81 11.50 -15.28
CA ALA A 277 12.77 11.37 -16.37
C ALA A 277 14.22 11.32 -15.85
N SER A 278 15.15 10.97 -16.73
CA SER A 278 16.54 10.73 -16.35
C SER A 278 17.30 12.00 -15.99
N ASP A 279 17.00 13.08 -16.69
CA ASP A 279 17.44 14.43 -16.37
C ASP A 279 16.87 14.90 -15.02
N GLU A 280 15.61 14.62 -14.73
CA GLU A 280 14.98 14.88 -13.43
C GLU A 280 15.66 14.07 -12.31
N LEU A 281 15.93 12.79 -12.52
CA LEU A 281 16.67 11.95 -11.58
C LEU A 281 18.12 12.41 -11.39
N ALA A 282 18.74 12.98 -12.44
CA ALA A 282 20.10 13.49 -12.36
C ALA A 282 20.24 14.65 -11.37
N LEU A 283 19.16 15.39 -11.11
CA LEU A 283 19.13 16.45 -10.10
C LEU A 283 19.34 15.91 -8.67
N GLN A 284 19.12 14.61 -8.44
CA GLN A 284 19.38 13.96 -7.14
C GLN A 284 20.82 13.45 -6.99
N LEU A 285 21.65 13.59 -8.02
CA LEU A 285 23.03 13.12 -7.97
C LEU A 285 23.90 14.07 -7.14
N PRO A 286 24.94 13.54 -6.45
CA PRO A 286 25.96 14.36 -5.83
C PRO A 286 26.55 15.37 -6.81
N GLU A 287 26.92 16.55 -6.29
CA GLU A 287 27.56 17.59 -7.09
C GLU A 287 28.79 17.05 -7.85
N GLY A 288 28.87 17.36 -9.14
CA GLY A 288 29.92 16.87 -10.05
C GLY A 288 29.69 15.46 -10.60
N GLN A 289 28.69 14.70 -10.13
CA GLN A 289 28.35 13.39 -10.67
C GLN A 289 27.34 13.51 -11.83
N GLN A 290 27.78 13.23 -13.06
CA GLN A 290 26.93 13.33 -14.26
C GLN A 290 26.18 12.04 -14.62
N ARG A 291 26.53 10.89 -14.00
CA ARG A 291 25.99 9.58 -14.38
C ARG A 291 25.62 8.76 -13.16
N ILE A 292 24.52 8.02 -13.25
CA ILE A 292 24.09 7.06 -12.22
C ILE A 292 25.07 5.87 -12.21
N ASN A 293 25.61 5.54 -11.04
CA ASN A 293 26.47 4.37 -10.89
C ASN A 293 25.66 3.08 -10.62
N GLY A 294 26.31 1.91 -10.73
CA GLY A 294 25.62 0.62 -10.55
C GLY A 294 24.98 0.41 -9.16
N ALA A 295 25.50 1.03 -8.11
CA ALA A 295 24.93 0.94 -6.77
C ALA A 295 23.63 1.76 -6.64
N GLN A 296 23.64 2.99 -7.15
CA GLN A 296 22.47 3.86 -7.25
C GLN A 296 21.40 3.24 -8.14
N ARG A 297 21.78 2.65 -9.27
CA ARG A 297 20.85 1.92 -10.13
C ARG A 297 20.17 0.77 -9.39
N LYS A 298 20.97 -0.05 -8.70
CA LYS A 298 20.42 -1.11 -7.84
C LYS A 298 19.52 -0.54 -6.73
N SER A 299 19.76 0.67 -6.23
CA SER A 299 18.89 1.32 -5.23
C SER A 299 17.57 1.76 -5.85
N LEU A 300 17.60 2.38 -7.03
CA LEU A 300 16.40 2.76 -7.77
C LEU A 300 15.54 1.53 -8.11
N ASP A 301 16.17 0.45 -8.59
CA ASP A 301 15.46 -0.78 -8.94
C ASP A 301 14.88 -1.51 -7.71
N ALA A 302 15.48 -1.34 -6.53
CA ALA A 302 15.01 -1.97 -5.30
C ALA A 302 14.00 -1.10 -4.54
N VAL A 303 14.33 0.17 -4.31
CA VAL A 303 13.65 1.07 -3.37
C VAL A 303 12.94 2.22 -4.09
N GLY A 304 13.14 2.40 -5.40
CA GLY A 304 12.56 3.53 -6.14
C GLY A 304 13.21 4.88 -5.82
N GLU A 305 14.43 4.86 -5.27
CA GLU A 305 15.24 6.05 -5.01
C GLU A 305 16.72 5.76 -5.30
N LEU A 306 17.43 6.76 -5.84
CA LEU A 306 18.86 6.66 -6.11
C LEU A 306 19.68 6.67 -4.81
N VAL A 307 19.31 7.59 -3.92
CA VAL A 307 19.95 7.86 -2.63
C VAL A 307 18.89 8.09 -1.57
N PRO A 308 19.18 7.88 -0.28
CA PRO A 308 18.22 8.20 0.77
C PRO A 308 17.99 9.72 0.84
N ILE A 309 16.74 10.14 0.67
CA ILE A 309 16.33 11.54 0.84
C ILE A 309 16.15 11.83 2.33
N ARG A 310 16.79 12.89 2.83
CA ARG A 310 16.70 13.32 4.24
C ARG A 310 15.43 14.12 4.55
N HIS A 311 15.03 15.01 3.63
CA HIS A 311 13.89 15.90 3.80
C HIS A 311 12.74 15.47 2.91
N ARG A 312 11.95 14.52 3.43
CA ARG A 312 10.85 13.93 2.67
C ARG A 312 9.61 14.80 2.79
N TYR A 313 8.93 14.97 1.67
CA TYR A 313 7.71 15.75 1.58
C TYR A 313 6.48 14.85 1.57
N THR A 314 5.37 15.39 2.05
CA THR A 314 4.03 14.86 1.83
C THR A 314 3.37 15.63 0.70
N VAL A 315 2.49 14.98 -0.06
CA VAL A 315 1.62 15.70 -0.99
C VAL A 315 0.50 16.32 -0.15
N PRO A 316 0.40 17.66 -0.07
CA PRO A 316 -0.67 18.30 0.69
C PRO A 316 -2.03 17.96 0.08
N PRO A 317 -3.13 18.00 0.85
CA PRO A 317 -4.46 17.78 0.29
C PRO A 317 -4.79 18.83 -0.79
N PRO A 318 -5.65 18.49 -1.77
CA PRO A 318 -6.16 19.47 -2.72
C PRO A 318 -7.11 20.43 -2.00
N GLU A 319 -7.32 21.61 -2.57
CA GLU A 319 -8.44 22.44 -2.15
C GLU A 319 -9.67 22.03 -2.95
N ILE A 320 -10.77 21.75 -2.25
CA ILE A 320 -12.03 21.36 -2.86
C ILE A 320 -13.10 22.32 -2.37
N LEU A 321 -13.85 22.90 -3.29
CA LEU A 321 -15.02 23.72 -3.01
C LEU A 321 -16.26 23.05 -3.59
N VAL A 322 -17.34 23.00 -2.81
CA VAL A 322 -18.68 22.64 -3.30
C VAL A 322 -19.56 23.86 -3.16
N ASP A 323 -20.05 24.36 -4.29
CA ASP A 323 -20.85 25.60 -4.38
C ASP A 323 -20.14 26.81 -3.74
N GLY A 324 -18.81 26.88 -3.91
CA GLY A 324 -17.96 27.92 -3.32
C GLY A 324 -17.64 27.75 -1.84
N VAL A 325 -18.13 26.69 -1.18
CA VAL A 325 -17.82 26.39 0.23
C VAL A 325 -16.61 25.44 0.29
N PRO A 326 -15.52 25.81 0.98
CA PRO A 326 -14.34 24.94 1.09
C PRO A 326 -14.65 23.72 1.96
N LEU A 327 -14.20 22.55 1.51
CA LEU A 327 -14.28 21.28 2.23
C LEU A 327 -12.97 20.95 2.96
N GLY A 328 -13.09 20.19 4.05
CA GLY A 328 -11.96 19.54 4.71
C GLY A 328 -11.40 18.40 3.86
N ALA A 329 -10.65 18.74 2.82
CA ALA A 329 -10.17 17.79 1.84
C ALA A 329 -8.96 16.98 2.31
N TYR A 330 -8.92 15.72 1.89
CA TYR A 330 -7.83 14.77 2.07
C TYR A 330 -7.72 13.91 0.82
N TRP A 331 -6.60 13.22 0.63
CA TRP A 331 -6.44 12.25 -0.45
C TRP A 331 -7.08 10.89 -0.10
N THR A 332 -8.36 10.95 0.26
CA THR A 332 -9.15 9.83 0.77
C THR A 332 -10.53 9.79 0.11
N ARG A 333 -11.34 8.82 0.51
CA ARG A 333 -12.77 8.76 0.18
C ARG A 333 -13.57 9.67 1.12
N MET A 334 -14.15 10.73 0.57
CA MET A 334 -14.85 11.77 1.33
C MET A 334 -16.34 11.78 0.99
N TRP A 335 -17.17 11.96 2.00
CA TRP A 335 -18.61 12.01 1.90
C TRP A 335 -19.15 13.36 2.37
N LEU A 336 -20.09 13.89 1.59
CA LEU A 336 -20.82 15.11 1.86
C LEU A 336 -22.30 14.87 1.54
N GLU A 337 -23.20 15.25 2.46
CA GLU A 337 -24.62 15.38 2.17
C GLU A 337 -24.91 16.81 1.72
N VAL A 338 -25.63 16.96 0.62
CA VAL A 338 -26.00 18.24 -0.01
C VAL A 338 -27.51 18.30 -0.24
N PRO A 339 -28.12 19.50 -0.34
CA PRO A 339 -29.50 19.61 -0.82
C PRO A 339 -29.67 19.00 -2.21
N PRO A 340 -30.85 18.52 -2.63
CA PRO A 340 -31.08 18.16 -4.03
C PRO A 340 -30.92 19.39 -4.95
N GLY A 341 -30.31 19.21 -6.11
CA GLY A 341 -30.08 20.29 -7.07
C GLY A 341 -28.80 20.16 -7.88
N ALA A 342 -28.41 21.26 -8.52
CA ALA A 342 -27.16 21.40 -9.25
C ALA A 342 -26.06 21.87 -8.30
N HIS A 343 -24.97 21.11 -8.23
CA HIS A 343 -23.79 21.46 -7.42
C HIS A 343 -22.56 21.61 -8.30
N ARG A 344 -21.81 22.68 -8.06
CA ARG A 344 -20.52 22.93 -8.69
C ARG A 344 -19.41 22.47 -7.76
N LEU A 345 -18.64 21.49 -8.21
CA LEU A 345 -17.42 21.01 -7.58
C LEU A 345 -16.22 21.70 -8.24
N GLU A 346 -15.45 22.45 -7.48
CA GLU A 346 -14.19 23.07 -7.93
C GLU A 346 -13.03 22.44 -7.16
N VAL A 347 -11.96 22.10 -7.88
CA VAL A 347 -10.75 21.51 -7.30
C VAL A 347 -9.54 22.30 -7.75
N ARG A 348 -8.68 22.66 -6.79
CA ARG A 348 -7.36 23.24 -7.04
C ARG A 348 -6.28 22.35 -6.44
N THR A 349 -5.27 22.02 -7.23
CA THR A 349 -4.14 21.21 -6.75
C THR A 349 -3.34 21.96 -5.69
N PRO A 350 -2.68 21.24 -4.76
CA PRO A 350 -1.80 21.88 -3.78
C PRO A 350 -0.58 22.54 -4.44
N GLY A 351 -0.11 23.62 -3.81
CA GLY A 351 1.23 24.17 -4.07
C GLY A 351 2.34 23.25 -3.50
N PRO A 352 3.61 23.60 -3.73
CA PRO A 352 4.73 22.78 -3.28
C PRO A 352 4.84 22.76 -1.74
N PRO A 353 5.06 21.58 -1.13
CA PRO A 353 5.19 21.42 0.33
C PRO A 353 6.55 21.90 0.89
N LEU A 354 7.50 22.23 0.01
CA LEU A 354 8.85 22.71 0.30
C LEU A 354 9.22 23.78 -0.74
N PRO A 355 10.19 24.67 -0.47
CA PRO A 355 10.69 25.60 -1.48
C PRO A 355 11.17 24.89 -2.74
N VAL A 356 10.86 25.45 -3.92
CA VAL A 356 11.27 24.93 -5.23
C VAL A 356 12.40 25.79 -5.77
N GLU A 357 13.54 25.20 -6.13
CA GLU A 357 14.68 25.93 -6.72
C GLU A 357 14.58 26.05 -8.25
N GLY A 358 13.85 25.12 -8.89
CA GLY A 358 13.60 25.14 -10.33
C GLY A 358 12.30 25.84 -10.71
N GLU A 359 11.67 25.37 -11.78
CA GLU A 359 10.37 25.88 -12.22
C GLU A 359 9.26 25.44 -11.26
N GLU A 360 8.55 26.42 -10.70
CA GLU A 360 7.32 26.18 -9.96
C GLU A 360 6.14 26.28 -10.93
N HIS A 361 5.45 25.16 -11.16
CA HIS A 361 4.24 25.16 -11.95
C HIS A 361 3.06 25.70 -11.12
N PRO A 362 2.21 26.58 -11.70
CA PRO A 362 1.05 27.09 -10.98
C PRO A 362 0.08 25.95 -10.64
N PRO A 363 -0.69 26.09 -9.54
CA PRO A 363 -1.76 25.15 -9.23
C PRO A 363 -2.73 24.94 -10.40
N HIS A 364 -3.06 23.69 -10.71
CA HIS A 364 -4.07 23.35 -11.70
C HIS A 364 -5.46 23.42 -11.04
N THR A 365 -6.40 24.10 -11.70
CA THR A 365 -7.80 24.17 -11.29
C THR A 365 -8.69 23.46 -12.30
N ALA A 366 -9.64 22.67 -11.83
CA ALA A 366 -10.68 22.06 -12.62
C ALA A 366 -12.04 22.19 -11.92
N ALA A 367 -13.13 22.13 -12.70
CA ALA A 367 -14.49 22.15 -12.15
C ALA A 367 -15.37 21.12 -12.84
N ALA A 368 -16.31 20.56 -12.09
CA ALA A 368 -17.36 19.68 -12.59
C ALA A 368 -18.71 20.09 -11.98
N THR A 369 -19.79 19.84 -12.71
CA THR A 369 -21.15 20.06 -12.22
C THR A 369 -21.84 18.72 -12.09
N VAL A 370 -22.55 18.52 -10.98
CA VAL A 370 -23.39 17.34 -10.75
C VAL A 370 -24.81 17.80 -10.47
N ASN A 371 -25.79 17.13 -11.08
CA ASN A 371 -27.20 17.35 -10.79
C ASN A 371 -27.72 16.14 -10.02
N LEU A 372 -28.30 16.38 -8.85
CA LEU A 372 -28.70 15.35 -7.91
C LEU A 372 -30.15 15.50 -7.49
N GLU A 373 -30.91 14.42 -7.61
CA GLU A 373 -32.24 14.29 -7.00
C GLU A 373 -32.13 13.86 -5.53
N ALA A 374 -33.23 14.01 -4.77
CA ALA A 374 -33.29 13.53 -3.40
C ALA A 374 -33.06 12.01 -3.33
N GLY A 375 -32.19 11.58 -2.41
CA GLY A 375 -31.77 10.18 -2.29
C GLY A 375 -30.70 9.74 -3.30
N GLN A 376 -30.29 10.60 -4.25
CA GLN A 376 -29.26 10.26 -5.23
C GLN A 376 -27.86 10.47 -4.66
N VAL A 377 -26.90 9.66 -5.11
CA VAL A 377 -25.47 9.82 -4.81
C VAL A 377 -24.67 10.01 -6.10
N ALA A 378 -23.95 11.13 -6.22
CA ALA A 378 -22.87 11.27 -7.19
C ALA A 378 -21.59 10.65 -6.65
N ARG A 379 -20.96 9.78 -7.45
CA ARG A 379 -19.60 9.28 -7.19
C ARG A 379 -18.64 9.99 -8.11
N ILE A 380 -17.64 10.66 -7.56
CA ILE A 380 -16.70 11.50 -8.27
C ILE A 380 -15.29 10.98 -8.07
N ASP A 381 -14.62 10.65 -9.17
CA ASP A 381 -13.20 10.36 -9.17
C ASP A 381 -12.43 11.69 -9.25
N LEU A 382 -11.55 11.95 -8.28
CA LEU A 382 -10.52 12.98 -8.36
C LEU A 382 -9.15 12.31 -8.39
N VAL A 383 -8.44 12.41 -9.52
CA VAL A 383 -7.10 11.86 -9.69
C VAL A 383 -6.15 12.96 -10.10
N ALA A 384 -5.07 13.13 -9.34
CA ALA A 384 -3.98 14.03 -9.67
C ALA A 384 -2.66 13.28 -9.88
N THR A 385 -1.87 13.70 -10.86
CA THR A 385 -0.46 13.30 -11.00
C THR A 385 0.44 14.32 -10.34
N VAL A 386 1.45 13.86 -9.60
CA VAL A 386 2.43 14.67 -8.88
C VAL A 386 3.83 14.34 -9.39
N THR A 387 4.44 15.24 -10.13
CA THR A 387 5.88 15.19 -10.45
C THR A 387 6.62 15.99 -9.40
N ALA A 388 7.56 15.35 -8.70
CA ALA A 388 8.33 16.01 -7.67
C ALA A 388 9.72 15.40 -7.51
N VAL A 389 10.73 16.26 -7.54
CA VAL A 389 12.14 15.86 -7.48
C VAL A 389 12.76 16.48 -6.22
N PRO A 390 12.88 15.73 -5.12
CA PRO A 390 13.47 16.26 -3.88
C PRO A 390 14.99 16.32 -3.95
N ASP A 391 15.57 17.36 -3.34
CA ASP A 391 17.00 17.39 -3.04
C ASP A 391 17.32 16.31 -1.99
N PRO A 392 18.38 15.51 -2.16
CA PRO A 392 18.69 14.42 -1.23
C PRO A 392 19.13 14.89 0.16
N LEU A 393 19.67 16.12 0.26
CA LEU A 393 20.33 16.65 1.45
C LEU A 393 19.66 17.89 2.04
N ARG A 394 19.02 18.72 1.22
CA ARG A 394 18.41 20.00 1.62
C ARG A 394 16.88 19.91 1.62
N PRO A 395 16.18 20.71 2.43
CA PRO A 395 14.72 20.73 2.48
C PRO A 395 14.11 21.53 1.32
N VAL A 396 14.50 21.22 0.09
CA VAL A 396 14.03 21.88 -1.14
C VAL A 396 13.65 20.83 -2.19
N LEU A 397 12.83 21.25 -3.15
CA LEU A 397 12.52 20.49 -4.36
C LEU A 397 13.22 21.14 -5.55
N HIS A 398 13.76 20.34 -6.46
CA HIS A 398 14.22 20.84 -7.75
C HIS A 398 13.05 21.06 -8.72
N LEU A 399 11.97 20.27 -8.57
CA LEU A 399 10.78 20.34 -9.42
C LEU A 399 9.54 20.00 -8.59
N TRP A 400 8.45 20.72 -8.83
CA TRP A 400 7.11 20.39 -8.36
C TRP A 400 6.06 20.71 -9.42
N HIS A 401 5.25 19.72 -9.76
CA HIS A 401 4.08 19.89 -10.62
C HIS A 401 2.98 18.96 -10.12
N CYS A 402 1.81 19.51 -9.84
CA CYS A 402 0.62 18.72 -9.52
C CYS A 402 -0.47 19.05 -10.54
N ARG A 403 -0.97 18.03 -11.24
CA ARG A 403 -1.94 18.16 -12.33
C ARG A 403 -3.14 17.26 -12.07
N ILE A 404 -4.35 17.81 -12.15
CA ILE A 404 -5.60 17.03 -12.20
C ILE A 404 -5.67 16.30 -13.54
N ASP A 405 -5.66 14.97 -13.51
CA ASP A 405 -5.84 14.12 -14.70
C ASP A 405 -7.31 13.71 -14.87
N ARG A 406 -8.05 13.64 -13.77
CA ARG A 406 -9.46 13.27 -13.76
C ARG A 406 -10.21 14.02 -12.67
N LEU A 407 -11.32 14.63 -13.08
CA LEU A 407 -12.36 15.17 -12.19
C LEU A 407 -13.71 14.95 -12.87
N GLY A 408 -14.53 14.06 -12.32
CA GLY A 408 -15.86 13.80 -12.87
C GLY A 408 -16.50 12.53 -12.34
N PRO A 409 -17.68 12.16 -12.86
CA PRO A 409 -18.37 10.93 -12.50
C PRO A 409 -17.43 9.73 -12.59
N GLN A 410 -17.44 8.89 -11.56
CA GLN A 410 -16.74 7.62 -11.59
C GLN A 410 -17.30 6.82 -12.77
N THR A 411 -16.46 6.55 -13.78
CA THR A 411 -16.84 5.66 -14.88
C THR A 411 -17.22 4.33 -14.28
N ASP A 412 -18.45 3.87 -14.53
CA ASP A 412 -19.06 2.66 -13.97
C ASP A 412 -18.06 1.49 -13.94
N ARG A 413 -17.40 1.37 -12.80
CA ARG A 413 -16.63 0.19 -12.46
C ARG A 413 -17.30 -0.31 -11.20
N GLU A 414 -18.17 -1.29 -11.40
CA GLU A 414 -18.79 -2.01 -10.31
C GLU A 414 -17.68 -2.44 -9.36
N ALA A 415 -17.67 -1.89 -8.13
CA ALA A 415 -16.67 -2.24 -7.16
C ALA A 415 -16.80 -3.75 -6.95
N PRO A 416 -15.77 -4.56 -7.25
CA PRO A 416 -15.87 -5.99 -7.03
C PRO A 416 -16.28 -6.20 -5.58
N ALA A 417 -17.34 -6.96 -5.35
CA ALA A 417 -17.80 -7.24 -4.01
C ALA A 417 -16.60 -7.70 -3.18
N ALA A 418 -16.35 -7.05 -2.04
CA ALA A 418 -15.22 -7.38 -1.18
C ALA A 418 -15.14 -8.91 -1.05
N PRO A 419 -13.99 -9.54 -1.33
CA PRO A 419 -13.91 -10.99 -1.38
C PRO A 419 -14.39 -11.53 -0.05
N ARG A 420 -15.59 -12.14 -0.05
CA ARG A 420 -15.98 -13.00 1.06
C ARG A 420 -14.88 -14.03 1.16
N ALA A 421 -14.32 -14.23 2.36
CA ALA A 421 -13.27 -15.20 2.58
C ALA A 421 -13.74 -16.59 2.12
N ASP A 422 -13.53 -16.91 0.84
CA ASP A 422 -13.91 -18.17 0.24
C ASP A 422 -12.82 -19.17 0.57
N VAL A 423 -12.87 -19.66 1.80
CA VAL A 423 -11.93 -20.67 2.31
C VAL A 423 -11.98 -21.93 1.45
N ARG A 424 -13.13 -22.25 0.83
CA ARG A 424 -13.31 -23.44 -0.01
C ARG A 424 -12.71 -23.25 -1.41
N GLY A 425 -12.98 -22.12 -2.07
CA GLY A 425 -12.39 -21.77 -3.36
C GLY A 425 -10.88 -21.58 -3.29
N GLY A 426 -10.37 -20.97 -2.21
CA GLY A 426 -8.94 -20.83 -1.97
C GLY A 426 -8.20 -22.16 -1.82
N LEU A 427 -8.80 -23.16 -1.15
CA LEU A 427 -8.22 -24.50 -1.03
C LEU A 427 -8.20 -25.22 -2.38
N ARG A 428 -9.28 -25.16 -3.16
CA ARG A 428 -9.35 -25.80 -4.49
C ARG A 428 -8.32 -25.21 -5.46
N ARG A 429 -8.20 -23.88 -5.51
CA ARG A 429 -7.19 -23.19 -6.36
C ARG A 429 -5.76 -23.52 -5.94
N ALA A 430 -5.50 -23.70 -4.65
CA ALA A 430 -4.20 -24.11 -4.14
C ALA A 430 -3.87 -25.58 -4.50
N VAL A 431 -4.87 -26.46 -4.53
CA VAL A 431 -4.70 -27.87 -4.92
C VAL A 431 -4.54 -28.02 -6.43
N THR A 432 -5.26 -27.23 -7.25
CA THR A 432 -5.21 -27.34 -8.71
C THR A 432 -4.13 -26.49 -9.37
N GLY A 433 -3.55 -25.52 -8.66
CA GLY A 433 -2.58 -24.56 -9.21
C GLY A 433 -3.17 -23.59 -10.24
N ARG A 434 -4.50 -23.66 -10.47
CA ARG A 434 -5.22 -22.81 -11.42
C ARG A 434 -5.78 -21.60 -10.68
N TYR A 435 -4.96 -20.56 -10.58
CA TYR A 435 -5.36 -19.29 -9.96
C TYR A 435 -6.32 -18.46 -10.84
N TRP A 436 -6.57 -18.90 -12.07
CA TRP A 436 -7.31 -18.19 -13.12
C TRP A 436 -8.76 -18.65 -13.33
N GLU A 437 -9.26 -19.65 -12.60
CA GLU A 437 -10.69 -20.04 -12.69
C GLU A 437 -11.56 -18.98 -12.00
N THR A 438 -12.34 -18.23 -12.77
CA THR A 438 -13.38 -17.33 -12.24
C THR A 438 -14.60 -18.16 -11.81
N ARG A 439 -15.48 -17.55 -11.01
CA ARG A 439 -16.72 -18.22 -10.58
C ARG A 439 -17.62 -18.58 -11.78
N ASP A 440 -17.45 -17.88 -12.89
CA ASP A 440 -18.23 -18.03 -14.12
C ASP A 440 -17.78 -19.23 -14.98
N ASP A 441 -16.59 -19.78 -14.72
CA ASP A 441 -16.12 -21.01 -15.37
C ASP A 441 -16.79 -22.28 -14.81
N ILE A 442 -17.68 -22.13 -13.82
CA ILE A 442 -18.42 -23.23 -13.22
C ILE A 442 -19.80 -23.27 -13.86
N PRO A 443 -20.10 -24.24 -14.74
CA PRO A 443 -21.45 -24.39 -15.27
C PRO A 443 -22.44 -24.57 -14.10
N PRO A 444 -23.64 -23.95 -14.17
CA PRO A 444 -24.64 -24.12 -13.13
C PRO A 444 -24.89 -25.60 -12.93
N LYS A 445 -24.87 -26.06 -11.67
CA LYS A 445 -25.26 -27.43 -11.34
C LYS A 445 -26.70 -27.64 -11.82
N GLN A 446 -26.87 -28.57 -12.75
CA GLN A 446 -28.18 -29.10 -13.13
C GLN A 446 -28.85 -29.80 -11.94
#